data_AF-A0AAD9WGH1-F1
#
_entry.id   AF-A0AAD9WGH1-F1
#
_cell.length_a   1.000
_cell.length_b   1.000
_cell.length_c   1.000
_cell.angle_alpha   90.00
_cell.angle_beta   90.00
_cell.angle_gamma   90.00
#
_symmetry.space_group_name_H-M   'P 1'
#
loop_
_entity.id
_entity.type
_entity.pdbx_description
1 polymer ?
#
loop_
_entity_poly.entity_id
_entity_poly.type
_entity_poly.pdbx_seq_one_letter_code
_entity_poly.pdbx_strand_id
1 'polypeptide(L)'
;MLLSLFQNWVSWATSPDSGLEGNILEFALGHLYMLETPALSDKKLEIALQAVGISDELSLVLLDPEFAQIFSSEKLLFWLEDTIKMRYQTLEDLLIKLKNEAIRRLRKKNKNKRPNIIGAFDEQPTATNAESSVTVTASAPSDIELLPSAFVVIESQAPPIRPDHHVWYKGRGVISITNPLFHEDGSINMLSIKTEMGGDFNQARIAWYFTPEKETAELYRAFTAKRVSYAETWNIQFQVPASFLDTLHHKSQLWYSRDWKEFVWRCRNGLAAKMPAKFDRFAKPGLAQLIEGHICGRHPHGVNRIDIENVQMSLDESHLLYINGGTRRSTQNVIVDEGVAERMGELIRGKIHIEVHPPRAAAKN
;
A
#
# COMPACT_ATOMS: atom_id res chain seq x y z
N MET A 1 -2.49 20.68 -7.18
CA MET A 1 -2.63 19.46 -6.36
C MET A 1 -1.29 18.76 -6.11
N LEU A 2 -0.49 18.42 -7.14
CA LEU A 2 0.93 18.05 -6.94
C LEU A 2 1.81 19.29 -6.71
N LEU A 3 1.61 20.33 -7.52
CA LEU A 3 2.32 21.61 -7.40
C LEU A 3 1.99 22.39 -6.12
N SER A 4 0.81 22.14 -5.54
CA SER A 4 0.43 22.73 -4.24
C SER A 4 1.05 22.00 -3.06
N LEU A 5 1.78 20.90 -3.28
CA LEU A 5 2.59 20.24 -2.26
C LEU A 5 3.86 21.02 -1.97
N PHE A 6 4.38 21.74 -2.97
CA PHE A 6 5.68 22.38 -2.91
C PHE A 6 5.51 23.91 -2.91
N GLN A 7 5.73 24.54 -1.76
CA GLN A 7 5.58 26.00 -1.58
C GLN A 7 6.50 26.82 -2.51
N ASN A 8 7.65 26.25 -2.89
CA ASN A 8 8.67 26.93 -3.70
C ASN A 8 8.88 26.29 -5.10
N TRP A 9 7.92 25.49 -5.57
CA TRP A 9 8.09 24.76 -6.83
C TRP A 9 8.42 25.65 -8.03
N VAL A 10 7.71 26.77 -8.16
CA VAL A 10 7.83 27.64 -9.35
C VAL A 10 9.26 28.17 -9.47
N SER A 11 9.89 28.57 -8.37
CA SER A 11 11.27 29.09 -8.42
C SER A 11 12.29 28.00 -8.74
N TRP A 12 12.06 26.75 -8.33
CA TRP A 12 12.92 25.62 -8.66
C TRP A 12 12.76 25.15 -10.11
N ALA A 13 11.53 25.09 -10.59
CA ALA A 13 11.22 24.64 -11.95
C ALA A 13 11.60 25.66 -13.03
N THR A 14 11.73 26.94 -12.68
CA THR A 14 12.17 27.99 -13.62
C THR A 14 13.66 28.32 -13.49
N SER A 15 14.41 27.63 -12.62
CA SER A 15 15.85 27.85 -12.52
C SER A 15 16.55 27.43 -13.83
N PRO A 16 17.51 28.22 -14.36
CA PRO A 16 18.29 27.84 -15.54
C PRO A 16 19.02 26.49 -15.39
N ASP A 17 19.32 26.10 -14.14
CA ASP A 17 19.97 24.84 -13.77
C ASP A 17 18.97 23.71 -13.43
N SER A 18 17.66 23.94 -13.64
CA SER A 18 16.60 23.01 -13.18
C SER A 18 16.64 21.64 -13.84
N GLY A 19 17.34 21.48 -14.97
CA GLY A 19 17.51 20.20 -15.64
C GLY A 19 16.17 19.51 -15.95
N LEU A 20 15.10 20.28 -16.17
CA LEU A 20 13.74 19.81 -16.43
C LEU A 20 13.59 19.21 -17.85
N GLU A 21 14.49 18.28 -18.18
CA GLU A 21 14.31 17.31 -19.25
C GLU A 21 13.82 16.01 -18.60
N GLY A 22 12.55 15.94 -18.18
CA GLY A 22 12.01 14.76 -17.48
C GLY A 22 10.56 14.87 -17.00
N ASN A 23 10.03 13.78 -16.43
CA ASN A 23 8.69 13.74 -15.84
C ASN A 23 8.67 14.55 -14.52
N ILE A 24 7.63 15.38 -14.31
CA ILE A 24 7.40 16.13 -13.07
C ILE A 24 7.47 15.27 -11.79
N LEU A 25 7.00 14.01 -11.87
CA LEU A 25 7.10 13.07 -10.76
C LEU A 25 8.56 12.71 -10.46
N GLU A 26 9.37 12.42 -11.47
CA GLU A 26 10.78 12.08 -11.31
C GLU A 26 11.56 13.24 -10.72
N PHE A 27 11.31 14.47 -11.19
CA PHE A 27 11.92 15.67 -10.60
C PHE A 27 11.53 15.80 -9.12
N ALA A 28 10.25 15.67 -8.79
CA ALA A 28 9.78 15.79 -7.41
C ALA A 28 10.40 14.74 -6.49
N LEU A 29 10.50 13.48 -6.95
CA LEU A 29 11.15 12.40 -6.20
C LEU A 29 12.66 12.64 -6.07
N GLY A 30 13.32 13.06 -7.15
CA GLY A 30 14.74 13.43 -7.15
C GLY A 30 15.05 14.53 -6.14
N HIS A 31 14.19 15.55 -6.04
CA HIS A 31 14.34 16.64 -5.07
C HIS A 31 14.25 16.16 -3.61
N LEU A 32 13.41 15.16 -3.31
CA LEU A 32 13.28 14.65 -1.94
C LEU A 32 14.57 14.00 -1.41
N TYR A 33 15.49 13.54 -2.27
CA TYR A 33 16.77 12.99 -1.84
C TYR A 33 17.63 13.99 -1.06
N MET A 34 17.34 15.30 -1.12
CA MET A 34 17.97 16.28 -0.23
C MET A 34 17.80 15.92 1.26
N LEU A 35 16.72 15.21 1.64
CA LEU A 35 16.47 14.75 3.01
C LEU A 35 17.51 13.76 3.54
N GLU A 36 18.21 13.05 2.64
CA GLU A 36 19.26 12.10 3.01
C GLU A 36 20.65 12.77 3.03
N THR A 37 20.74 14.06 2.70
CA THR A 37 22.01 14.80 2.83
C THR A 37 22.29 15.14 4.29
N PRO A 38 23.59 15.24 4.70
CA PRO A 38 23.96 15.63 6.07
C PRO A 38 23.38 16.98 6.52
N ALA A 39 23.02 17.85 5.57
CA ALA A 39 22.44 19.16 5.88
C ALA A 39 21.02 19.05 6.49
N LEU A 40 20.24 18.03 6.10
CA LEU A 40 18.85 17.86 6.48
C LEU A 40 18.56 16.58 7.27
N SER A 41 19.40 15.55 7.14
CA SER A 41 19.17 14.23 7.74
C SER A 41 18.93 14.29 9.26
N ASP A 42 19.66 15.16 9.96
CA ASP A 42 19.61 15.29 11.42
C ASP A 42 18.82 16.51 11.92
N LYS A 43 18.11 17.20 11.00
CA LYS A 43 17.22 18.30 11.38
C LYS A 43 15.92 17.76 11.96
N LYS A 44 15.24 18.62 12.73
CA LYS A 44 13.85 18.37 13.13
C LYS A 44 12.98 18.17 11.89
N LEU A 45 11.99 17.28 11.98
CA LEU A 45 11.16 16.87 10.84
C LEU A 45 10.48 18.08 10.17
N GLU A 46 10.02 19.05 10.95
CA GLU A 46 9.37 20.26 10.45
C GLU A 46 10.33 21.11 9.61
N ILE A 47 11.58 21.24 10.05
CA ILE A 47 12.63 21.97 9.33
C ILE A 47 12.97 21.25 8.03
N ALA A 48 13.09 19.93 8.07
CA ALA A 48 13.39 19.11 6.90
C ALA A 48 12.26 19.17 5.85
N LEU A 49 11.00 19.09 6.29
CA LEU A 49 9.81 19.23 5.46
C LEU A 49 9.75 20.60 4.79
N GLN A 50 9.97 21.68 5.55
CA GLN A 50 10.00 23.03 5.03
C GLN A 50 11.14 23.26 4.04
N ALA A 51 12.33 22.70 4.31
CA ALA A 51 13.49 22.83 3.44
C ALA A 51 13.29 22.20 2.05
N VAL A 52 12.57 21.09 1.98
CA VAL A 52 12.17 20.46 0.71
C VAL A 52 10.80 20.95 0.21
N GLY A 53 10.29 22.04 0.79
CA GLY A 53 9.15 22.80 0.31
C GLY A 53 7.78 22.18 0.60
N ILE A 54 7.67 21.14 1.43
CA ILE A 54 6.38 20.49 1.72
C ILE A 54 5.42 21.47 2.38
N SER A 55 4.18 21.51 1.90
CA SER A 55 3.15 22.39 2.43
C SER A 55 2.83 22.13 3.90
N ASP A 56 2.45 23.18 4.61
CA ASP A 56 2.03 23.10 6.02
C ASP A 56 0.88 22.10 6.20
N GLU A 57 -0.07 22.06 5.27
CA GLU A 57 -1.18 21.10 5.31
C GLU A 57 -0.69 19.65 5.28
N LEU A 58 0.20 19.30 4.35
CA LEU A 58 0.74 17.93 4.29
C LEU A 58 1.66 17.64 5.48
N SER A 59 2.41 18.64 5.96
CA SER A 59 3.26 18.51 7.15
C SER A 59 2.44 18.19 8.40
N LEU A 60 1.34 18.92 8.62
CA LEU A 60 0.41 18.66 9.73
C LEU A 60 -0.20 17.25 9.66
N VAL A 61 -0.51 16.77 8.46
CA VAL A 61 -1.06 15.42 8.26
C VAL A 61 0.00 14.34 8.49
N LEU A 62 1.24 14.53 8.02
CA LEU A 62 2.32 13.56 8.19
C LEU A 62 2.73 13.42 9.67
N LEU A 63 2.76 14.53 10.38
CA LEU A 63 3.19 14.61 11.78
C LEU A 63 2.02 14.52 12.78
N ASP A 64 0.85 14.06 12.31
CA ASP A 64 -0.32 13.89 13.15
C ASP A 64 -0.03 12.88 14.28
N PRO A 65 -0.15 13.28 15.57
CA PRO A 65 0.12 12.40 16.70
C PRO A 65 -0.69 11.10 16.69
N GLU A 66 -1.89 11.11 16.09
CA GLU A 66 -2.74 9.94 15.93
C GLU A 66 -2.03 8.81 15.15
N PHE A 67 -1.22 9.17 14.16
CA PHE A 67 -0.51 8.22 13.29
C PHE A 67 0.99 8.11 13.58
N ALA A 68 1.46 8.67 14.70
CA ALA A 68 2.88 8.68 15.04
C ALA A 68 3.53 7.28 15.01
N GLN A 69 2.79 6.24 15.44
CA GLN A 69 3.25 4.85 15.39
C GLN A 69 3.44 4.33 13.96
N ILE A 70 2.54 4.69 13.04
CA ILE A 70 2.63 4.30 11.63
C ILE A 70 3.72 5.11 10.95
N PHE A 71 3.73 6.43 11.12
CA PHE A 71 4.74 7.33 10.54
C PHE A 71 6.17 6.91 10.92
N SER A 72 6.38 6.35 12.11
CA SER A 72 7.72 5.92 12.56
C SER A 72 8.13 4.52 12.11
N SER A 73 7.24 3.78 11.43
CA SER A 73 7.59 2.48 10.83
C SER A 73 8.52 2.63 9.62
N GLU A 74 8.59 3.82 9.02
CA GLU A 74 9.40 4.11 7.84
C GLU A 74 10.06 5.49 7.92
N LYS A 75 11.00 5.77 7.01
CA LYS A 75 11.70 7.07 6.96
C LYS A 75 10.79 8.19 6.43
N LEU A 76 11.14 9.43 6.76
CA LEU A 76 10.47 10.61 6.21
C LEU A 76 10.50 10.61 4.66
N LEU A 77 11.66 10.30 4.05
CA LEU A 77 11.79 10.19 2.60
C LEU A 77 10.79 9.17 2.03
N PHE A 78 10.70 7.98 2.62
CA PHE A 78 9.76 6.95 2.19
C PHE A 78 8.31 7.48 2.19
N TRP A 79 7.85 8.07 3.30
CA TRP A 79 6.47 8.54 3.38
C TRP A 79 6.15 9.66 2.40
N LEU A 80 7.12 10.54 2.13
CA LEU A 80 6.95 11.60 1.14
C LEU A 80 6.92 11.03 -0.27
N GLU A 81 7.82 10.10 -0.62
CA GLU A 81 7.78 9.42 -1.92
C GLU A 81 6.47 8.68 -2.13
N ASP A 82 6.04 7.87 -1.15
CA ASP A 82 4.76 7.15 -1.15
C ASP A 82 3.59 8.14 -1.38
N THR A 83 3.53 9.21 -0.59
CA THR A 83 2.47 10.21 -0.69
C THR A 83 2.44 10.89 -2.07
N ILE A 84 3.61 11.31 -2.59
CA ILE A 84 3.69 12.00 -3.88
C ILE A 84 3.32 11.07 -5.03
N LYS A 85 3.87 9.84 -5.05
CA LYS A 85 3.56 8.81 -6.05
C LYS A 85 2.05 8.54 -6.07
N MET A 86 1.45 8.30 -4.90
CA MET A 86 0.02 8.06 -4.78
C MET A 86 -0.84 9.25 -5.22
N ARG A 87 -0.51 10.47 -4.80
CA ARG A 87 -1.23 11.68 -5.22
C ARG A 87 -1.12 11.90 -6.73
N TYR A 88 0.05 11.65 -7.31
CA TYR A 88 0.25 11.75 -8.77
C TYR A 88 -0.61 10.74 -9.52
N GLN A 89 -0.54 9.46 -9.13
CA GLN A 89 -1.32 8.40 -9.75
C GLN A 89 -2.82 8.64 -9.62
N THR A 90 -3.28 9.11 -8.45
CA THR A 90 -4.68 9.51 -8.24
C THR A 90 -5.12 10.58 -9.24
N LEU A 91 -4.25 11.56 -9.52
CA LEU A 91 -4.54 12.61 -10.51
C LEU A 91 -4.60 12.05 -11.93
N GLU A 92 -3.71 11.14 -12.29
CA GLU A 92 -3.73 10.47 -13.59
C GLU A 92 -5.03 9.67 -13.77
N ASP A 93 -5.42 8.88 -12.77
CA ASP A 93 -6.64 8.09 -12.77
C ASP A 93 -7.89 9.00 -12.91
N LEU A 94 -7.94 10.11 -12.15
CA LEU A 94 -9.02 11.10 -12.26
C LEU A 94 -9.06 11.76 -13.64
N LEU A 95 -7.91 12.06 -14.25
CA LEU A 95 -7.83 12.63 -15.59
C LEU A 95 -8.31 11.65 -16.65
N ILE A 96 -7.93 10.37 -16.55
CA ILE A 96 -8.39 9.30 -17.45
C ILE A 96 -9.91 9.20 -17.39
N LYS A 97 -10.50 9.16 -16.17
CA LYS A 97 -11.95 9.14 -16.00
C LYS A 97 -12.63 10.34 -16.63
N LEU A 98 -12.11 11.55 -16.38
CA LEU A 98 -12.71 12.77 -16.91
C LEU A 98 -12.74 12.75 -18.45
N LYS A 99 -11.66 12.25 -19.08
CA LYS A 99 -11.59 12.06 -20.53
C LYS A 99 -12.60 11.02 -21.02
N ASN A 100 -12.67 9.86 -20.37
CA ASN A 100 -13.63 8.80 -20.71
C ASN A 100 -15.07 9.29 -20.59
N GLU A 101 -15.36 10.07 -19.55
CA GLU A 101 -16.66 10.68 -19.32
C GLU A 101 -17.02 11.69 -20.42
N ALA A 102 -16.09 12.56 -20.78
CA ALA A 102 -16.28 13.51 -21.88
C ALA A 102 -16.58 12.78 -23.20
N ILE A 103 -15.82 11.73 -23.53
CA ILE A 103 -16.04 10.89 -24.72
C ILE A 103 -17.44 10.26 -24.68
N ARG A 104 -17.84 9.69 -23.54
CA ARG A 104 -19.15 9.07 -23.35
C ARG A 104 -20.30 10.06 -23.56
N ARG A 105 -20.18 11.27 -23.02
CA ARG A 105 -21.17 12.35 -23.22
C ARG A 105 -21.26 12.78 -24.69
N LEU A 106 -20.12 12.92 -25.38
CA LEU A 106 -20.09 13.25 -26.80
C LEU A 106 -20.75 12.16 -27.66
N ARG A 107 -20.49 10.88 -27.36
CA ARG A 107 -21.15 9.74 -28.03
C ARG A 107 -22.66 9.73 -27.83
N LYS A 108 -23.15 10.00 -26.62
CA LYS A 108 -24.60 10.13 -26.34
C LYS A 108 -25.23 11.28 -27.13
N LYS A 109 -24.58 12.44 -27.18
CA LYS A 109 -25.02 13.60 -27.98
C LYS A 109 -25.08 13.30 -29.48
N ASN A 110 -24.14 12.51 -30.00
CA ASN A 110 -24.11 12.11 -31.41
C ASN A 110 -25.15 11.02 -31.74
N LYS A 111 -25.45 10.09 -30.81
CA LYS A 111 -26.57 9.15 -30.96
C LYS A 111 -27.91 9.87 -31.02
N ASN A 112 -28.12 10.89 -30.18
CA ASN A 112 -29.35 11.70 -30.17
C ASN A 112 -29.49 12.63 -31.40
N LYS A 113 -28.47 12.72 -32.27
CA LYS A 113 -28.49 13.52 -33.51
C LYS A 113 -28.71 12.70 -34.78
N ARG A 114 -28.73 11.37 -34.72
CA ARG A 114 -29.04 10.54 -35.89
C ARG A 114 -30.57 10.38 -36.00
N PRO A 115 -31.20 10.70 -37.14
CA PRO A 115 -32.62 10.37 -37.34
C PRO A 115 -32.80 8.85 -37.35
N ASN A 116 -33.88 8.37 -36.72
CA ASN A 116 -34.26 6.97 -36.68
C ASN A 116 -34.47 6.44 -38.09
N ILE A 117 -33.53 5.63 -38.59
CA ILE A 117 -33.83 4.67 -39.65
C ILE A 117 -34.33 3.43 -38.93
N ILE A 118 -35.65 3.25 -38.95
CA ILE A 118 -36.32 2.02 -38.55
C ILE A 118 -35.93 0.97 -39.59
N GLY A 119 -35.07 0.04 -39.21
CA GLY A 119 -34.67 -1.12 -40.00
C GLY A 119 -34.52 -2.30 -39.06
N ALA A 120 -35.45 -3.24 -39.19
CA ALA A 120 -35.55 -4.45 -38.39
C ALA A 120 -34.33 -5.36 -38.52
N PHE A 121 -34.21 -6.27 -37.55
CA PHE A 121 -33.15 -7.27 -37.32
C PHE A 121 -31.93 -6.79 -36.53
N ASP A 122 -32.09 -6.75 -35.20
CA ASP A 122 -31.02 -7.12 -34.29
C ASP A 122 -31.46 -8.40 -33.57
N GLU A 123 -30.82 -9.52 -33.92
CA GLU A 123 -30.88 -10.75 -33.16
C GLU A 123 -30.33 -10.49 -31.75
N GLN A 124 -31.13 -10.77 -30.74
CA GLN A 124 -30.71 -10.81 -29.35
C GLN A 124 -29.61 -11.86 -29.18
N PRO A 125 -28.41 -11.51 -28.70
CA PRO A 125 -27.52 -12.49 -28.14
C PRO A 125 -28.21 -13.01 -26.87
N THR A 126 -28.66 -14.25 -26.92
CA THR A 126 -29.01 -15.00 -25.73
C THR A 126 -27.74 -15.07 -24.89
N ALA A 127 -27.71 -14.28 -23.81
CA ALA A 127 -26.72 -14.44 -22.76
C ALA A 127 -26.94 -15.83 -22.16
N THR A 128 -26.18 -16.80 -22.66
CA THR A 128 -25.89 -18.02 -21.93
C THR A 128 -25.41 -17.61 -20.56
N ASN A 129 -26.17 -18.00 -19.52
CA ASN A 129 -25.77 -17.93 -18.13
C ASN A 129 -24.43 -18.67 -17.97
N ALA A 130 -23.32 -17.95 -18.13
CA ALA A 130 -22.07 -18.35 -17.55
C ALA A 130 -22.25 -18.19 -16.04
N GLU A 131 -22.13 -19.29 -15.30
CA GLU A 131 -21.98 -19.27 -13.85
C GLU A 131 -20.97 -18.17 -13.51
N SER A 132 -21.46 -17.06 -12.97
CA SER A 132 -20.63 -15.89 -12.73
C SER A 132 -19.72 -16.25 -11.56
N SER A 133 -18.47 -16.61 -11.86
CA SER A 133 -17.49 -16.99 -10.85
C SER A 133 -17.13 -15.73 -10.04
N VAL A 134 -17.80 -15.50 -8.92
CA VAL A 134 -17.51 -14.36 -8.05
C VAL A 134 -16.07 -14.49 -7.53
N THR A 135 -15.19 -13.53 -7.84
CA THR A 135 -13.81 -13.56 -7.34
C THR A 135 -13.58 -12.60 -6.17
N VAL A 136 -14.43 -11.59 -6.00
CA VAL A 136 -14.31 -10.56 -4.96
C VAL A 136 -15.68 -10.10 -4.47
N THR A 137 -15.78 -9.83 -3.17
CA THR A 137 -16.90 -9.06 -2.60
C THR A 137 -16.42 -7.67 -2.17
N ALA A 138 -17.23 -6.64 -2.38
CA ALA A 138 -16.89 -5.27 -1.97
C ALA A 138 -18.05 -4.61 -1.22
N SER A 139 -17.75 -3.79 -0.21
CA SER A 139 -18.76 -3.10 0.61
C SER A 139 -19.52 -2.01 -0.15
N ALA A 140 -18.90 -1.45 -1.20
CA ALA A 140 -19.45 -0.42 -2.06
C ALA A 140 -18.83 -0.51 -3.46
N PRO A 141 -19.49 0.04 -4.49
CA PRO A 141 -18.88 0.21 -5.80
C PRO A 141 -17.58 1.00 -5.68
N SER A 142 -16.55 0.61 -6.43
CA SER A 142 -15.36 1.46 -6.57
C SER A 142 -15.70 2.66 -7.44
N ASP A 143 -15.47 3.87 -6.92
CA ASP A 143 -15.64 5.11 -7.69
C ASP A 143 -14.62 5.20 -8.83
N ILE A 144 -13.62 4.30 -8.84
CA ILE A 144 -12.52 4.26 -9.79
C ILE A 144 -12.65 3.17 -10.86
N GLU A 145 -13.73 2.39 -10.88
CA GLU A 145 -13.88 1.25 -11.81
C GLU A 145 -12.65 0.30 -11.75
N LEU A 146 -11.91 0.29 -10.64
CA LEU A 146 -10.69 -0.50 -10.45
C LEU A 146 -10.97 -1.94 -10.05
N LEU A 147 -12.23 -2.23 -9.73
CA LEU A 147 -12.73 -3.58 -9.47
C LEU A 147 -13.39 -4.10 -10.75
N PRO A 148 -12.96 -5.25 -11.29
CA PRO A 148 -13.52 -5.79 -12.52
C PRO A 148 -14.98 -6.18 -12.30
N SER A 149 -15.90 -5.41 -12.89
CA SER A 149 -17.34 -5.51 -12.64
C SER A 149 -17.93 -6.90 -12.92
N ALA A 150 -17.32 -7.68 -13.81
CA ALA A 150 -17.73 -9.05 -14.11
C ALA A 150 -17.46 -10.05 -12.98
N PHE A 151 -16.58 -9.71 -12.03
CA PHE A 151 -16.10 -10.63 -10.99
C PHE A 151 -16.25 -10.09 -9.57
N VAL A 152 -16.90 -8.94 -9.41
CA VAL A 152 -17.11 -8.26 -8.13
C VAL A 152 -18.59 -8.22 -7.83
N VAL A 153 -18.96 -8.71 -6.64
CA VAL A 153 -20.31 -8.54 -6.08
C VAL A 153 -20.26 -7.50 -4.98
N ILE A 154 -21.22 -6.56 -5.02
CA ILE A 154 -21.37 -5.57 -3.95
C ILE A 154 -22.24 -6.17 -2.86
N GLU A 155 -21.68 -6.33 -1.67
CA GLU A 155 -22.36 -6.86 -0.49
C GLU A 155 -22.18 -5.90 0.68
N SER A 156 -23.27 -5.59 1.39
CA SER A 156 -23.22 -4.64 2.50
C SER A 156 -22.52 -5.17 3.76
N GLN A 157 -22.24 -6.48 3.82
CA GLN A 157 -21.55 -7.13 4.92
C GLN A 157 -20.42 -8.01 4.39
N ALA A 158 -19.35 -8.16 5.17
CA ALA A 158 -18.29 -9.08 4.84
C ALA A 158 -18.83 -10.52 4.83
N PRO A 159 -18.41 -11.36 3.87
CA PRO A 159 -18.83 -12.75 3.82
C PRO A 159 -18.35 -13.49 5.08
N PRO A 160 -19.10 -14.51 5.55
CA PRO A 160 -18.69 -15.32 6.69
C PRO A 160 -17.27 -15.86 6.52
N ILE A 161 -16.53 -15.87 7.62
CA ILE A 161 -15.21 -16.49 7.67
C ILE A 161 -15.39 -17.99 7.58
N ARG A 162 -14.71 -18.62 6.61
CA ARG A 162 -14.74 -20.08 6.44
C ARG A 162 -14.02 -20.76 7.62
N PRO A 163 -14.58 -21.84 8.20
CA PRO A 163 -14.02 -22.48 9.40
C PRO A 163 -12.57 -22.97 9.25
N ASP A 164 -12.16 -23.33 8.04
CA ASP A 164 -10.85 -23.86 7.67
C ASP A 164 -9.91 -22.79 7.09
N HIS A 165 -10.21 -21.50 7.32
CA HIS A 165 -9.41 -20.39 6.81
C HIS A 165 -8.93 -19.46 7.93
N HIS A 166 -7.71 -18.97 7.74
CA HIS A 166 -7.18 -17.84 8.50
C HIS A 166 -7.56 -16.54 7.80
N VAL A 167 -7.79 -15.49 8.58
CA VAL A 167 -8.12 -14.18 8.03
C VAL A 167 -6.94 -13.25 8.19
N TRP A 168 -6.46 -12.72 7.07
CA TRP A 168 -5.40 -11.72 7.02
C TRP A 168 -5.92 -10.45 6.37
N TYR A 169 -5.36 -9.31 6.78
CA TYR A 169 -5.79 -7.99 6.37
C TYR A 169 -4.63 -7.19 5.78
N LYS A 170 -4.96 -6.26 4.89
CA LYS A 170 -4.06 -5.22 4.40
C LYS A 170 -4.82 -3.93 4.15
N GLY A 171 -4.43 -2.88 4.85
CA GLY A 171 -4.94 -1.53 4.60
C GLY A 171 -4.03 -0.76 3.66
N ARG A 172 -4.60 -0.08 2.68
CA ARG A 172 -3.84 0.71 1.70
C ARG A 172 -4.70 1.76 1.02
N GLY A 173 -4.07 2.73 0.37
CA GLY A 173 -4.75 3.47 -0.68
C GLY A 173 -4.75 2.70 -1.99
N VAL A 174 -5.73 3.00 -2.83
CA VAL A 174 -5.84 2.40 -4.15
C VAL A 174 -4.84 3.08 -5.07
N ILE A 175 -4.01 2.27 -5.74
CA ILE A 175 -2.97 2.78 -6.62
C ILE A 175 -3.13 2.12 -7.98
N SER A 176 -3.33 2.99 -8.97
CA SER A 176 -3.08 2.78 -10.39
C SER A 176 -4.01 1.83 -11.16
N ILE A 177 -4.66 2.38 -12.19
CA ILE A 177 -5.25 1.60 -13.30
C ILE A 177 -4.19 0.73 -14.00
N THR A 178 -2.91 1.12 -13.99
CA THR A 178 -1.83 0.42 -14.71
C THR A 178 -1.23 -0.76 -13.97
N ASN A 179 -1.53 -0.93 -12.67
CA ASN A 179 -1.10 -2.09 -11.88
C ASN A 179 -2.24 -2.56 -10.94
N PRO A 180 -3.39 -2.96 -11.50
CA PRO A 180 -4.58 -3.25 -10.72
C PRO A 180 -4.38 -4.47 -9.82
N LEU A 181 -5.11 -4.53 -8.70
CA LEU A 181 -5.08 -5.69 -7.79
C LEU A 181 -5.65 -6.95 -8.45
N PHE A 182 -6.60 -6.78 -9.36
CA PHE A 182 -7.22 -7.89 -10.09
C PHE A 182 -6.97 -7.72 -11.57
N HIS A 183 -6.61 -8.80 -12.23
CA HIS A 183 -6.57 -8.87 -13.68
C HIS A 183 -8.00 -8.96 -14.24
N GLU A 184 -8.15 -8.74 -15.55
CA GLU A 184 -9.45 -8.79 -16.22
C GLU A 184 -10.11 -10.17 -16.16
N ASP A 185 -9.34 -11.24 -15.96
CA ASP A 185 -9.85 -12.60 -15.76
C ASP A 185 -10.26 -12.87 -14.29
N GLY A 186 -10.12 -11.89 -13.39
CA GLY A 186 -10.42 -12.00 -11.97
C GLY A 186 -9.35 -12.73 -11.15
N SER A 187 -8.19 -13.06 -11.72
CA SER A 187 -7.01 -13.48 -10.96
C SER A 187 -6.37 -12.31 -10.22
N ILE A 188 -5.60 -12.60 -9.17
CA ILE A 188 -5.03 -11.58 -8.29
C ILE A 188 -3.61 -11.26 -8.73
N ASN A 189 -3.35 -9.99 -8.97
CA ASN A 189 -2.02 -9.47 -9.20
C ASN A 189 -1.29 -9.30 -7.86
N MET A 190 -0.59 -10.34 -7.42
CA MET A 190 0.15 -10.30 -6.14
C MET A 190 1.24 -9.23 -6.12
N LEU A 191 1.82 -8.86 -7.27
CA LEU A 191 2.82 -7.79 -7.34
C LEU A 191 2.24 -6.41 -7.03
N SER A 192 0.93 -6.21 -7.18
CA SER A 192 0.28 -4.94 -6.83
C SER A 192 0.31 -4.64 -5.33
N ILE A 193 0.44 -5.67 -4.47
CA ILE A 193 0.40 -5.57 -2.99
C ILE A 193 1.72 -5.98 -2.32
N LYS A 194 2.79 -6.12 -3.10
CA LYS A 194 4.14 -6.36 -2.59
C LYS A 194 4.66 -5.14 -1.82
N THR A 195 5.57 -5.40 -0.90
CA THR A 195 6.41 -4.38 -0.25
C THR A 195 7.82 -4.53 -0.82
N GLU A 196 8.42 -3.40 -1.23
CA GLU A 196 9.82 -3.37 -1.67
C GLU A 196 10.78 -3.67 -0.51
N MET A 197 12.06 -3.87 -0.82
CA MET A 197 13.09 -4.17 0.19
C MET A 197 13.20 -3.07 1.26
N GLY A 198 13.60 -3.43 2.47
CA GLY A 198 13.81 -2.49 3.58
C GLY A 198 12.74 -2.52 4.67
N GLY A 199 11.74 -3.40 4.57
CA GLY A 199 10.75 -3.60 5.64
C GLY A 199 11.30 -4.39 6.83
N ASP A 200 10.42 -4.79 7.75
CA ASP A 200 10.82 -5.47 9.00
C ASP A 200 11.53 -6.80 8.76
N PHE A 201 11.07 -7.57 7.78
CA PHE A 201 11.50 -8.95 7.52
C PHE A 201 12.00 -9.19 6.09
N ASN A 202 12.22 -8.14 5.30
CA ASN A 202 12.69 -8.26 3.91
C ASN A 202 13.83 -7.29 3.59
N GLN A 203 15.06 -7.71 3.86
CA GLN A 203 16.24 -6.85 3.67
C GLN A 203 16.53 -6.47 2.22
N ALA A 204 16.44 -7.45 1.31
CA ALA A 204 17.03 -7.37 -0.02
C ALA A 204 16.06 -7.76 -1.15
N ARG A 205 14.89 -8.27 -0.78
CA ARG A 205 13.90 -8.82 -1.71
C ARG A 205 12.54 -8.27 -1.39
N ILE A 206 11.64 -8.34 -2.37
CA ILE A 206 10.23 -8.04 -2.16
C ILE A 206 9.61 -9.05 -1.19
N ALA A 207 8.55 -8.64 -0.49
CA ALA A 207 7.78 -9.52 0.38
C ALA A 207 6.32 -9.08 0.43
N TRP A 208 5.44 -9.93 0.94
CA TRP A 208 4.02 -9.67 1.06
C TRP A 208 3.61 -9.65 2.52
N TYR A 209 3.39 -8.43 3.02
CA TYR A 209 2.98 -8.17 4.39
C TYR A 209 1.47 -8.14 4.53
N PHE A 210 0.99 -8.90 5.50
CA PHE A 210 -0.39 -8.91 5.98
C PHE A 210 -0.40 -8.88 7.51
N THR A 211 -1.53 -8.52 8.10
CA THR A 211 -1.74 -8.59 9.56
C THR A 211 -3.00 -9.39 9.85
N PRO A 212 -3.04 -10.24 10.89
CA PRO A 212 -4.29 -10.89 11.28
C PRO A 212 -5.26 -9.93 12.00
N GLU A 213 -4.82 -8.73 12.37
CA GLU A 213 -5.64 -7.73 13.06
C GLU A 213 -6.23 -6.71 12.09
N LYS A 214 -7.57 -6.67 11.98
CA LYS A 214 -8.28 -5.70 11.13
C LYS A 214 -7.97 -4.26 11.55
N GLU A 215 -7.82 -4.02 12.84
CA GLU A 215 -7.51 -2.72 13.44
C GLU A 215 -6.14 -2.21 13.00
N THR A 216 -5.16 -3.11 12.87
CA THR A 216 -3.83 -2.78 12.36
C THR A 216 -3.92 -2.34 10.90
N ALA A 217 -4.61 -3.11 10.05
CA ALA A 217 -4.84 -2.72 8.67
C ALA A 217 -5.58 -1.37 8.55
N GLU A 218 -6.56 -1.14 9.42
CA GLU A 218 -7.30 0.11 9.47
C GLU A 218 -6.43 1.31 9.81
N LEU A 219 -5.46 1.19 10.73
CA LEU A 219 -4.51 2.25 11.03
C LEU A 219 -3.68 2.67 9.80
N TYR A 220 -3.16 1.70 9.05
CA TYR A 220 -2.42 1.98 7.80
C TYR A 220 -3.32 2.65 6.76
N ARG A 221 -4.54 2.13 6.55
CA ARG A 221 -5.52 2.71 5.60
C ARG A 221 -5.89 4.14 5.97
N ALA A 222 -6.22 4.38 7.24
CA ALA A 222 -6.62 5.70 7.73
C ALA A 222 -5.50 6.74 7.58
N PHE A 223 -4.25 6.35 7.82
CA PHE A 223 -3.10 7.22 7.58
C PHE A 223 -2.98 7.62 6.10
N THR A 224 -3.10 6.65 5.19
CA THR A 224 -3.12 6.93 3.76
C THR A 224 -4.29 7.84 3.37
N ALA A 225 -5.49 7.60 3.89
CA ALA A 225 -6.67 8.43 3.62
C ALA A 225 -6.47 9.89 4.07
N LYS A 226 -5.73 10.14 5.16
CA LYS A 226 -5.36 11.51 5.56
C LYS A 226 -4.36 12.13 4.58
N ARG A 227 -3.30 11.41 4.21
CA ARG A 227 -2.22 11.92 3.34
C ARG A 227 -2.61 12.05 1.88
N VAL A 228 -3.61 11.31 1.40
CA VAL A 228 -4.04 11.27 -0.01
C VAL A 228 -5.56 11.45 -0.08
N SER A 229 -6.03 12.67 0.24
CA SER A 229 -7.46 12.98 0.46
C SER A 229 -8.39 12.74 -0.74
N TYR A 230 -7.85 12.66 -1.95
CA TYR A 230 -8.59 12.41 -3.19
C TYR A 230 -8.55 10.94 -3.64
N ALA A 231 -7.80 10.07 -2.95
CA ALA A 231 -7.74 8.66 -3.28
C ALA A 231 -8.83 7.87 -2.54
N GLU A 232 -9.38 6.88 -3.23
CA GLU A 232 -10.08 5.78 -2.59
C GLU A 232 -9.07 4.98 -1.74
N THR A 233 -9.53 4.42 -0.64
CA THR A 233 -8.69 3.56 0.22
C THR A 233 -9.43 2.29 0.59
N TRP A 234 -8.69 1.20 0.76
CA TRP A 234 -9.23 -0.14 0.98
C TRP A 234 -8.72 -0.73 2.28
N ASN A 235 -9.61 -1.37 3.02
CA ASN A 235 -9.26 -2.41 4.00
C ASN A 235 -9.58 -3.76 3.37
N ILE A 236 -8.55 -4.51 3.00
CA ILE A 236 -8.70 -5.76 2.24
C ILE A 236 -8.59 -6.93 3.21
N GLN A 237 -9.61 -7.78 3.21
CA GLN A 237 -9.65 -9.05 3.93
C GLN A 237 -9.36 -10.21 2.97
N PHE A 238 -8.41 -11.06 3.32
CA PHE A 238 -8.04 -12.28 2.62
C PHE A 238 -8.36 -13.48 3.51
N GLN A 239 -9.17 -14.43 3.03
CA GLN A 239 -9.33 -15.71 3.71
C GLN A 239 -8.34 -16.72 3.11
N VAL A 240 -7.33 -17.11 3.89
CA VAL A 240 -6.23 -18.00 3.50
C VAL A 240 -6.52 -19.42 4.01
N PRO A 241 -6.54 -20.46 3.15
CA PRO A 241 -6.80 -21.83 3.60
C PRO A 241 -5.77 -22.31 4.62
N ALA A 242 -6.21 -22.93 5.71
CA ALA A 242 -5.33 -23.58 6.68
C ALA A 242 -4.48 -24.69 6.02
N SER A 243 -5.11 -25.46 5.13
CA SER A 243 -4.45 -26.52 4.34
C SER A 243 -3.28 -26.00 3.52
N PHE A 244 -3.34 -24.77 3.01
CA PHE A 244 -2.22 -24.14 2.32
C PHE A 244 -1.07 -23.84 3.29
N LEU A 245 -1.37 -23.24 4.45
CA LEU A 245 -0.36 -22.96 5.46
C LEU A 245 0.31 -24.24 5.98
N ASP A 246 -0.41 -25.37 5.99
CA ASP A 246 0.14 -26.68 6.36
C ASP A 246 1.15 -27.22 5.34
N THR A 247 1.06 -26.81 4.07
CA THR A 247 2.06 -27.17 3.04
C THR A 247 3.37 -26.38 3.14
N LEU A 248 3.42 -25.33 3.96
CA LEU A 248 4.62 -24.51 4.10
C LEU A 248 5.58 -25.18 5.09
N HIS A 249 6.72 -25.65 4.58
CA HIS A 249 7.74 -26.35 5.37
C HIS A 249 8.69 -25.39 6.11
N HIS A 250 8.80 -24.15 5.64
CA HIS A 250 9.71 -23.14 6.19
C HIS A 250 8.94 -21.95 6.77
N LYS A 251 8.13 -22.24 7.78
CA LYS A 251 7.44 -21.25 8.63
C LYS A 251 8.31 -20.92 9.83
N SER A 252 8.57 -19.64 10.04
CA SER A 252 9.41 -19.18 11.14
C SER A 252 8.67 -18.12 11.95
N GLN A 253 8.87 -18.14 13.27
CA GLN A 253 8.36 -17.10 14.16
C GLN A 253 9.53 -16.27 14.68
N LEU A 254 9.36 -14.95 14.67
CA LEU A 254 10.32 -14.00 15.19
C LEU A 254 9.58 -12.94 16.00
N TRP A 255 9.33 -13.27 17.27
CA TRP A 255 8.72 -12.37 18.24
C TRP A 255 9.75 -11.44 18.86
N TYR A 256 9.29 -10.33 19.44
CA TYR A 256 10.13 -9.34 20.10
C TYR A 256 11.11 -10.02 21.08
N SER A 257 12.39 -9.90 20.77
CA SER A 257 13.51 -10.61 21.38
C SER A 257 14.81 -9.98 20.90
N ARG A 258 15.96 -10.41 21.45
CA ARG A 258 17.28 -9.92 20.98
C ARG A 258 17.50 -10.15 19.49
N ASP A 259 17.05 -11.32 18.99
CA ASP A 259 17.16 -11.70 17.58
C ASP A 259 16.20 -10.90 16.70
N TRP A 260 14.97 -10.65 17.15
CA TRP A 260 14.04 -9.78 16.42
C TRP A 260 14.59 -8.37 16.26
N LYS A 261 15.15 -7.79 17.33
CA LYS A 261 15.72 -6.43 17.28
C LYS A 261 16.85 -6.33 16.24
N GLU A 262 17.77 -7.29 16.28
CA GLU A 262 18.89 -7.32 15.34
C GLU A 262 18.42 -7.59 13.91
N PHE A 263 17.50 -8.52 13.71
CA PHE A 263 17.00 -8.87 12.37
C PHE A 263 16.27 -7.70 11.72
N VAL A 264 15.32 -7.08 12.42
CA VAL A 264 14.58 -5.90 11.93
C VAL A 264 15.54 -4.75 11.61
N TRP A 265 16.52 -4.49 12.48
CA TRP A 265 17.53 -3.47 12.22
C TRP A 265 18.31 -3.76 10.93
N ARG A 266 18.72 -5.02 10.70
CA ARG A 266 19.43 -5.40 9.47
C ARG A 266 18.54 -5.25 8.24
N CYS A 267 17.28 -5.67 8.32
CA CYS A 267 16.34 -5.54 7.22
C CYS A 267 16.12 -4.07 6.83
N ARG A 268 15.88 -3.19 7.80
CA ARG A 268 15.66 -1.74 7.58
C ARG A 268 16.91 -0.96 7.15
N ASN A 269 18.10 -1.52 7.33
CA ASN A 269 19.36 -0.96 6.80
C ASN A 269 19.72 -1.49 5.40
N GLY A 270 18.90 -2.39 4.83
CA GLY A 270 19.14 -2.96 3.51
C GLY A 270 20.48 -3.69 3.40
N LEU A 271 21.03 -3.76 2.19
CA LEU A 271 22.23 -4.53 1.87
C LEU A 271 23.52 -4.04 2.55
N ALA A 272 23.55 -2.81 3.07
CA ALA A 272 24.69 -2.30 3.82
C ALA A 272 24.90 -3.05 5.14
N ALA A 273 23.82 -3.53 5.77
CA ALA A 273 23.89 -4.29 7.00
C ALA A 273 23.97 -5.80 6.73
N LYS A 274 25.17 -6.36 6.62
CA LYS A 274 25.36 -7.80 6.33
C LYS A 274 24.48 -8.70 7.22
N MET A 275 23.77 -9.65 6.62
CA MET A 275 22.95 -10.64 7.34
C MET A 275 23.80 -11.80 7.90
N PRO A 276 23.82 -12.06 9.21
CA PRO A 276 24.49 -13.21 9.80
C PRO A 276 23.80 -14.54 9.50
N ALA A 277 24.58 -15.62 9.43
CA ALA A 277 24.08 -16.97 9.12
C ALA A 277 23.02 -17.50 10.11
N LYS A 278 22.99 -17.01 11.36
CA LYS A 278 21.94 -17.36 12.33
C LYS A 278 20.54 -16.97 11.87
N PHE A 279 20.43 -16.06 10.91
CA PHE A 279 19.17 -15.61 10.33
C PHE A 279 18.85 -16.22 8.96
N ASP A 280 19.61 -17.23 8.50
CA ASP A 280 19.37 -17.89 7.22
C ASP A 280 17.93 -18.41 7.08
N ARG A 281 17.34 -18.94 8.16
CA ARG A 281 15.93 -19.41 8.22
C ARG A 281 14.86 -18.32 8.07
N PHE A 282 15.28 -17.06 8.02
CA PHE A 282 14.41 -15.90 7.83
C PHE A 282 14.74 -15.14 6.54
N ALA A 283 16.01 -15.06 6.16
CA ALA A 283 16.46 -14.20 5.06
C ALA A 283 16.89 -14.93 3.79
N LYS A 284 17.24 -16.22 3.87
CA LYS A 284 17.83 -16.93 2.74
C LYS A 284 16.73 -17.54 1.84
N PRO A 285 16.76 -17.27 0.53
CA PRO A 285 15.83 -17.89 -0.42
C PRO A 285 15.83 -19.42 -0.30
N GLY A 286 14.64 -20.02 -0.34
CA GLY A 286 14.45 -21.46 -0.17
C GLY A 286 14.50 -21.96 1.29
N LEU A 287 14.89 -21.13 2.26
CA LEU A 287 14.90 -21.49 3.69
C LEU A 287 13.88 -20.70 4.53
N ALA A 288 13.23 -19.70 3.94
CA ALA A 288 12.17 -18.93 4.55
C ALA A 288 11.00 -18.79 3.56
N GLN A 289 9.79 -19.11 4.01
CA GLN A 289 8.57 -18.99 3.20
C GLN A 289 7.58 -18.01 3.84
N LEU A 290 7.34 -18.17 5.13
CA LEU A 290 6.45 -17.33 5.92
C LEU A 290 7.13 -16.98 7.26
N ILE A 291 7.08 -15.70 7.62
CA ILE A 291 7.57 -15.20 8.89
C ILE A 291 6.42 -14.54 9.63
N GLU A 292 6.17 -15.02 10.85
CA GLU A 292 5.25 -14.38 11.79
C GLU A 292 6.04 -13.60 12.82
N GLY A 293 5.61 -12.38 13.14
CA GLY A 293 6.29 -11.60 14.16
C GLY A 293 5.56 -10.33 14.54
N HIS A 294 6.14 -9.59 15.49
CA HIS A 294 5.62 -8.26 15.81
C HIS A 294 6.01 -7.25 14.74
N ILE A 295 5.14 -6.26 14.53
CA ILE A 295 5.42 -5.09 13.71
C ILE A 295 6.30 -4.13 14.49
N CYS A 296 7.42 -3.72 13.88
CA CYS A 296 8.28 -2.69 14.43
C CYS A 296 7.65 -1.32 14.17
N GLY A 297 7.25 -0.66 15.25
CA GLY A 297 6.81 0.72 15.25
C GLY A 297 7.96 1.68 15.54
N ARG A 298 7.67 2.61 16.44
CA ARG A 298 8.46 3.79 16.79
C ARG A 298 9.95 3.51 16.85
N HIS A 299 10.77 4.36 16.26
CA HIS A 299 12.02 4.82 16.86
C HIS A 299 12.10 6.29 16.42
N PRO A 300 12.24 7.27 17.33
CA PRO A 300 12.08 8.69 17.00
C PRO A 300 13.06 9.19 15.93
N HIS A 301 14.18 8.47 15.74
CA HIS A 301 15.20 8.77 14.74
C HIS A 301 15.26 7.72 13.62
N GLY A 302 14.30 6.80 13.55
CA GLY A 302 14.32 5.65 12.64
C GLY A 302 15.23 4.53 13.16
N VAL A 303 14.79 3.28 12.97
CA VAL A 303 15.54 2.10 13.42
C VAL A 303 16.89 1.99 12.73
N ASN A 304 16.96 2.38 11.46
CA ASN A 304 18.16 2.32 10.64
C ASN A 304 19.28 3.29 11.08
N ARG A 305 19.03 4.18 12.05
CA ARG A 305 20.04 5.12 12.58
C ARG A 305 20.63 4.69 13.91
N ILE A 306 20.18 3.56 14.46
CA ILE A 306 20.73 3.02 15.70
C ILE A 306 22.06 2.33 15.36
N ASP A 307 23.13 2.60 16.11
CA ASP A 307 24.37 1.80 15.97
C ASP A 307 24.11 0.35 16.38
N ILE A 308 24.69 -0.62 15.66
CA ILE A 308 24.41 -2.05 15.90
C ILE A 308 24.71 -2.48 17.33
N GLU A 309 25.72 -1.88 17.96
CA GLU A 309 26.11 -2.11 19.35
C GLU A 309 25.01 -1.66 20.34
N ASN A 310 24.21 -0.67 19.96
CA ASN A 310 23.17 -0.06 20.77
C ASN A 310 21.78 -0.62 20.50
N VAL A 311 21.56 -1.34 19.40
CA VAL A 311 20.25 -1.91 18.99
C VAL A 311 19.51 -2.61 20.13
N GLN A 312 20.25 -3.38 20.94
CA GLN A 312 19.64 -4.16 22.01
C GLN A 312 19.04 -3.29 23.12
N MET A 313 19.66 -2.13 23.39
CA MET A 313 19.22 -1.18 24.41
C MET A 313 18.24 -0.16 23.84
N SER A 314 18.48 0.34 22.62
CA SER A 314 17.69 1.39 22.00
C SER A 314 16.33 0.92 21.49
N LEU A 315 16.22 -0.33 21.01
CA LEU A 315 14.97 -0.85 20.48
C LEU A 315 14.18 -1.61 21.55
N ASP A 316 13.62 -0.91 22.54
CA ASP A 316 12.76 -1.48 23.58
C ASP A 316 11.31 -1.78 23.13
N GLU A 317 10.44 -2.23 24.05
CA GLU A 317 9.06 -2.63 23.74
C GLU A 317 8.14 -1.48 23.31
N SER A 318 8.49 -0.23 23.61
CA SER A 318 7.73 0.94 23.18
C SER A 318 7.83 1.19 21.67
N HIS A 319 8.77 0.50 21.03
CA HIS A 319 9.03 0.52 19.60
C HIS A 319 8.28 -0.58 18.83
N LEU A 320 7.33 -1.28 19.47
CA LEU A 320 6.36 -2.14 18.79
C LEU A 320 5.13 -1.34 18.37
N LEU A 321 4.44 -1.78 17.32
CA LEU A 321 3.14 -1.21 16.95
C LEU A 321 2.05 -1.77 17.87
N TYR A 322 1.24 -0.89 18.47
CA TYR A 322 0.13 -1.28 19.33
C TYR A 322 -1.23 -0.83 18.79
N ILE A 323 -2.23 -1.70 18.95
CA ILE A 323 -3.65 -1.44 18.72
C ILE A 323 -4.42 -1.44 20.05
N ASN A 324 -5.73 -1.15 20.00
CA ASN A 324 -6.63 -1.13 21.16
C ASN A 324 -6.13 -0.21 22.29
N GLY A 325 -5.77 1.03 21.94
CA GLY A 325 -5.31 2.03 22.91
C GLY A 325 -3.97 1.70 23.57
N GLY A 326 -3.12 0.88 22.93
CA GLY A 326 -1.81 0.52 23.47
C GLY A 326 -1.76 -0.83 24.20
N THR A 327 -2.87 -1.57 24.25
CA THR A 327 -2.98 -2.79 25.08
C THR A 327 -2.56 -4.06 24.36
N ARG A 328 -2.59 -4.08 23.03
CA ARG A 328 -2.26 -5.27 22.23
C ARG A 328 -1.19 -4.96 21.20
N ARG A 329 -0.15 -5.80 21.16
CA ARG A 329 0.90 -5.76 20.13
C ARG A 329 0.34 -6.23 18.81
N SER A 330 0.65 -5.51 17.76
CA SER A 330 0.24 -5.85 16.40
C SER A 330 1.20 -6.87 15.81
N THR A 331 0.68 -7.78 15.00
CA THR A 331 1.47 -8.84 14.37
C THR A 331 1.36 -8.78 12.86
N GLN A 332 2.34 -9.40 12.21
CA GLN A 332 2.43 -9.50 10.77
C GLN A 332 2.73 -10.92 10.34
N ASN A 333 2.07 -11.33 9.26
CA ASN A 333 2.33 -12.54 8.49
C ASN A 333 3.00 -12.11 7.19
N VAL A 334 4.26 -12.48 7.01
CA VAL A 334 5.09 -11.99 5.91
C VAL A 334 5.53 -13.14 5.04
N ILE A 335 4.99 -13.21 3.83
CA ILE A 335 5.48 -14.15 2.83
C ILE A 335 6.73 -13.54 2.19
N VAL A 336 7.86 -14.24 2.28
CA VAL A 336 9.17 -13.79 1.79
C VAL A 336 9.65 -14.60 0.58
N ASP A 337 8.85 -15.57 0.14
CA ASP A 337 9.08 -16.38 -1.05
C ASP A 337 8.04 -16.07 -2.12
N GLU A 338 8.50 -15.71 -3.32
CA GLU A 338 7.63 -15.28 -4.43
C GLU A 338 6.73 -16.40 -4.94
N GLY A 339 7.23 -17.63 -5.04
CA GLY A 339 6.42 -18.78 -5.46
C GLY A 339 5.35 -19.15 -4.42
N VAL A 340 5.60 -18.90 -3.13
CA VAL A 340 4.57 -19.01 -2.09
C VAL A 340 3.50 -17.93 -2.25
N ALA A 341 3.88 -16.69 -2.57
CA ALA A 341 2.93 -15.60 -2.78
C ALA A 341 2.04 -15.83 -4.01
N GLU A 342 2.61 -16.30 -5.13
CA GLU A 342 1.85 -16.65 -6.35
C GLU A 342 0.82 -17.75 -6.07
N ARG A 343 1.23 -18.86 -5.44
CA ARG A 343 0.31 -19.95 -5.04
C ARG A 343 -0.78 -19.47 -4.09
N MET A 344 -0.45 -18.58 -3.15
CA MET A 344 -1.46 -17.97 -2.28
C MET A 344 -2.48 -17.15 -3.10
N GLY A 345 -2.02 -16.38 -4.09
CA GLY A 345 -2.90 -15.62 -4.99
C GLY A 345 -3.92 -16.50 -5.71
N GLU A 346 -3.52 -17.66 -6.21
CA GLU A 346 -4.45 -18.61 -6.83
C GLU A 346 -5.51 -19.11 -5.83
N LEU A 347 -5.09 -19.42 -4.62
CA LEU A 347 -5.93 -20.06 -3.59
C LEU A 347 -6.92 -19.13 -2.90
N ILE A 348 -6.65 -17.82 -2.90
CA ILE A 348 -7.53 -16.81 -2.29
C ILE A 348 -8.47 -16.15 -3.32
N ARG A 349 -8.40 -16.54 -4.60
CA ARG A 349 -9.39 -16.13 -5.62
C ARG A 349 -10.80 -16.54 -5.16
N GLY A 350 -11.74 -15.59 -5.15
CA GLY A 350 -13.09 -15.82 -4.61
C GLY A 350 -13.18 -15.78 -3.08
N LYS A 351 -12.11 -15.39 -2.38
CA LYS A 351 -12.01 -15.37 -0.92
C LYS A 351 -11.50 -14.03 -0.39
N ILE A 352 -11.73 -12.98 -1.16
CA ILE A 352 -11.36 -11.61 -0.82
C ILE A 352 -12.62 -10.79 -0.58
N HIS A 353 -12.59 -10.00 0.50
CA HIS A 353 -13.55 -8.94 0.76
C HIS A 353 -12.83 -7.60 0.85
N ILE A 354 -13.35 -6.58 0.20
CA ILE A 354 -12.79 -5.23 0.21
C ILE A 354 -13.79 -4.26 0.83
N GLU A 355 -13.41 -3.67 1.96
CA GLU A 355 -14.10 -2.51 2.49
C GLU A 355 -13.59 -1.27 1.74
N VAL A 356 -14.44 -0.75 0.86
CA VAL A 356 -14.15 0.41 0.01
C VAL A 356 -14.50 1.69 0.77
N HIS A 357 -13.51 2.55 0.96
CA HIS A 357 -13.70 3.87 1.57
C HIS A 357 -13.50 4.96 0.52
N PRO A 358 -14.51 5.81 0.25
CA PRO A 358 -14.42 6.85 -0.75
C PRO A 358 -13.39 7.92 -0.35
N PRO A 359 -12.94 8.75 -1.32
CA PRO A 359 -12.06 9.87 -1.05
C PRO A 359 -12.58 10.79 0.06
N ARG A 360 -11.73 11.16 1.02
CA ARG A 360 -12.11 12.08 2.12
C ARG A 360 -12.59 13.44 1.62
N ALA A 361 -12.02 13.92 0.51
CA ALA A 361 -12.44 15.18 -0.10
C ALA A 361 -13.86 15.11 -0.70
N ALA A 362 -14.35 13.94 -1.08
CA ALA A 362 -15.69 13.75 -1.62
C ALA A 362 -16.77 13.71 -0.53
N ALA A 363 -16.42 13.30 0.70
CA ALA A 363 -17.35 13.20 1.83
C ALA A 363 -17.76 14.55 2.47
N LYS A 364 -17.25 15.68 1.97
CA LYS A 364 -17.53 17.03 2.49
C LYS A 364 -18.60 17.81 1.70
N ASN A 365 -19.27 17.18 0.73
CA ASN A 365 -20.33 17.81 -0.07
C ASN A 365 -21.71 17.23 0.23
#